data_AF-A0A921Z038-F1
#
_entry.id   AF-A0A921Z038-F1
#
_cell.length_a   1.000
_cell.length_b   1.000
_cell.length_c   1.000
_cell.angle_alpha   90.00
_cell.angle_beta   90.00
_cell.angle_gamma   90.00
#
_symmetry.space_group_name_H-M   'P 1'
#
loop_
_entity.id
_entity.type
_entity.pdbx_description
1 polymer ?
#
loop_
_entity_poly.entity_id
_entity_poly.type
_entity_poly.pdbx_seq_one_letter_code
_entity_poly.pdbx_strand_id
1 'polypeptide(L)'
;MPRKTIYWTRKLELQLVEFVRQREFIWKPLGNTNHHIQQKYKAYAEFAANLGRGFTARSVRDRWVNIRSTFNHNVRRVDKSKETAASPADVYVPCWPLWKPLQFLRDVSVREDSGVVTYEPNSGPEVSEMPLKQEIQFEEDKELLTIRQRGQRTDRPRRKMKFHPNIKDIDCQKVLDDLRIAMRPLITNTNNDNEDQSYWFFGKHITERLNCMRTEDAECASRDILALLENWPTNDT
;
A
#
# COMPACT_ATOMS: atom_id res chain seq x y z
N MET A 1 -1.19 25.26 20.68
CA MET A 1 -2.47 24.84 21.30
C MET A 1 -2.53 23.32 21.37
N PRO A 2 -2.84 22.71 22.53
CA PRO A 2 -3.02 21.27 22.64
C PRO A 2 -4.16 20.82 21.73
N ARG A 3 -3.93 19.84 20.85
CA ARG A 3 -5.01 19.24 20.05
C ARG A 3 -5.90 18.45 21.02
N LYS A 4 -7.18 18.81 21.11
CA LYS A 4 -8.15 18.04 21.88
C LYS A 4 -8.19 16.61 21.34
N THR A 5 -7.98 15.64 22.22
CA THR A 5 -8.16 14.22 21.91
C THR A 5 -9.61 13.98 21.54
N ILE A 6 -9.83 13.42 20.36
CA ILE A 6 -11.18 13.14 19.84
C ILE A 6 -11.62 11.79 20.40
N TYR A 7 -12.75 11.76 21.10
CA TYR A 7 -13.30 10.53 21.66
C TYR A 7 -14.39 9.98 20.75
N TRP A 8 -14.17 8.76 20.27
CA TRP A 8 -15.18 8.01 19.51
C TRP A 8 -16.07 7.24 20.46
N THR A 9 -17.33 7.67 20.58
CA THR A 9 -18.34 6.91 21.30
C THR A 9 -18.93 5.84 20.39
N ARG A 10 -19.50 4.79 20.99
CA ARG A 10 -20.20 3.71 20.26
C ARG A 10 -21.28 4.25 19.31
N LYS A 11 -22.01 5.31 19.71
CA LYS A 11 -23.04 5.93 18.88
C LYS A 11 -22.45 6.53 17.60
N LEU A 12 -21.32 7.23 17.72
CA LEU A 12 -20.62 7.82 16.57
C LEU A 12 -20.07 6.75 15.63
N GLU A 13 -19.58 5.63 16.18
CA GLU A 13 -19.09 4.52 15.38
C GLU A 13 -20.21 3.85 14.60
N LEU A 14 -21.36 3.63 15.22
CA LEU A 14 -22.54 3.11 14.51
C LEU A 14 -22.99 4.04 13.39
N GLN A 15 -22.98 5.36 13.63
CA GLN A 15 -23.27 6.35 12.60
C GLN A 15 -22.24 6.31 11.46
N LEU A 16 -20.96 6.14 11.77
CA LEU A 16 -19.91 5.98 10.77
C LEU A 16 -20.11 4.71 9.94
N VAL A 17 -20.43 3.58 10.58
CA VAL A 17 -20.71 2.32 9.89
C VAL A 17 -21.90 2.48 8.93
N GLU A 18 -22.98 3.11 9.39
CA GLU A 18 -24.16 3.35 8.55
C GLU A 18 -23.85 4.29 7.37
N PHE A 19 -23.11 5.38 7.62
CA PHE A 19 -22.65 6.30 6.59
C PHE A 19 -21.80 5.61 5.52
N VAL A 20 -20.90 4.71 5.94
CA VAL A 20 -20.06 3.93 5.03
C VAL A 20 -20.90 2.90 4.27
N ARG A 21 -21.82 2.20 4.95
CA ARG A 21 -22.72 1.23 4.32
C ARG A 21 -23.47 1.85 3.15
N GLN A 22 -24.01 3.06 3.32
CA GLN A 22 -24.73 3.81 2.28
C GLN A 22 -23.85 4.23 1.10
N ARG A 23 -22.53 4.38 1.31
CA ARG A 23 -21.58 4.85 0.29
C ARG A 23 -20.66 3.71 -0.13
N GLU A 24 -21.13 2.93 -1.09
CA GLU A 24 -20.44 1.74 -1.58
C GLU A 24 -19.00 2.00 -2.04
N PHE A 25 -18.74 3.17 -2.63
CA PHE A 25 -17.41 3.55 -3.10
C PHE A 25 -16.35 3.66 -2.00
N ILE A 26 -16.77 3.73 -0.73
CA ILE A 26 -15.84 3.78 0.41
C ILE A 26 -15.26 2.40 0.71
N TRP A 27 -16.10 1.37 0.71
CA TRP A 27 -15.76 0.04 1.20
C TRP A 27 -15.58 -1.01 0.10
N LYS A 28 -16.22 -0.83 -1.06
CA LYS A 28 -15.95 -1.65 -2.25
C LYS A 28 -14.55 -1.33 -2.81
N PRO A 29 -13.84 -2.34 -3.34
CA PRO A 29 -12.57 -2.15 -4.02
C PRO A 29 -12.81 -1.49 -5.39
N LEU A 30 -13.19 -0.21 -5.39
CA LEU A 30 -13.05 0.62 -6.58
C LEU A 30 -11.57 0.97 -6.75
N GLY A 31 -11.09 0.98 -8.00
CA GLY A 31 -9.67 1.09 -8.35
C GLY A 31 -8.91 2.18 -7.58
N ASN A 32 -7.59 2.04 -7.46
CA ASN A 32 -6.77 2.93 -6.62
C ASN A 32 -6.33 4.23 -7.31
N THR A 33 -7.21 4.83 -8.11
CA THR A 33 -6.93 6.09 -8.82
C THR A 33 -6.98 7.27 -7.84
N ASN A 34 -6.19 8.32 -8.10
CA ASN A 34 -6.25 9.58 -7.35
C ASN A 34 -7.68 10.12 -7.19
N HIS A 35 -8.51 10.00 -8.25
CA HIS A 35 -9.92 10.36 -8.21
C HIS A 35 -10.70 9.60 -7.12
N HIS A 36 -10.56 8.27 -7.02
CA HIS A 36 -11.26 7.47 -6.00
C HIS A 36 -10.75 7.76 -4.59
N ILE A 37 -9.45 8.04 -4.44
CA ILE A 37 -8.86 8.45 -3.16
C ILE A 37 -9.47 9.78 -2.71
N GLN A 38 -9.55 10.76 -3.61
CA GLN A 38 -10.16 12.06 -3.33
C GLN A 38 -11.66 11.94 -3.04
N GLN A 39 -12.39 11.08 -3.76
CA GLN A 39 -13.81 10.83 -3.53
C GLN A 39 -14.06 10.26 -2.13
N LYS A 40 -13.25 9.28 -1.69
CA LYS A 40 -13.28 8.75 -0.33
C LYS A 40 -12.97 9.85 0.70
N TYR A 41 -11.94 10.65 0.45
CA TYR A 41 -11.56 11.75 1.33
C TYR A 41 -12.67 12.79 1.47
N LYS A 42 -13.32 13.16 0.37
CA LYS A 42 -14.46 14.09 0.35
C LYS A 42 -15.62 13.55 1.19
N ALA A 43 -15.94 12.26 1.08
CA ALA A 43 -16.97 11.64 1.90
C ALA A 43 -16.61 11.66 3.40
N TYR A 44 -15.35 11.37 3.77
CA TYR A 44 -14.93 11.49 5.17
C TYR A 44 -14.95 12.92 5.69
N ALA A 45 -14.65 13.91 4.83
CA ALA A 45 -14.74 15.32 5.17
C ALA A 45 -16.20 15.75 5.42
N GLU A 46 -17.13 15.28 4.59
CA GLU A 46 -18.57 15.49 4.77
C GLU A 46 -19.06 14.92 6.12
N PHE A 47 -18.69 13.68 6.43
CA PHE A 47 -19.03 13.07 7.72
C PHE A 47 -18.42 13.85 8.90
N ALA A 48 -17.16 14.25 8.79
CA ALA A 48 -16.49 15.04 9.82
C ALA A 48 -17.17 16.41 10.04
N ALA A 49 -17.61 17.07 8.97
CA ALA A 49 -18.32 18.34 9.05
C ALA A 49 -19.64 18.21 9.82
N ASN A 50 -20.37 17.11 9.62
CA ASN A 50 -21.63 16.82 10.32
C ASN A 50 -21.43 16.54 11.82
N LEU A 51 -20.26 16.06 12.23
CA LEU A 51 -19.93 15.80 13.64
C LEU A 51 -19.50 17.05 14.42
N GLY A 52 -19.11 18.12 13.71
CA GLY A 52 -18.71 19.39 14.31
C GLY A 52 -17.24 19.50 14.69
N ARG A 53 -16.93 20.47 15.56
CA ARG A 53 -15.55 20.88 15.87
C ARG A 53 -14.76 19.73 16.51
N GLY A 54 -13.59 19.45 15.94
CA GLY A 54 -12.64 18.44 16.44
C GLY A 54 -12.49 17.25 15.50
N PHE A 55 -13.50 16.90 14.71
CA PHE A 55 -13.38 15.83 13.73
C PHE A 55 -12.73 16.32 12.44
N THR A 56 -11.83 15.51 11.88
CA THR A 56 -11.20 15.73 10.57
C THR A 56 -11.42 14.51 9.70
N ALA A 57 -11.40 14.70 8.37
CA ALA A 57 -11.47 13.59 7.41
C ALA A 57 -10.44 12.49 7.71
N ARG A 58 -9.22 12.88 8.12
CA ARG A 58 -8.18 11.96 8.58
C ARG A 58 -8.61 11.15 9.80
N SER A 59 -9.12 11.80 10.86
CA SER A 59 -9.57 11.09 12.07
C SER A 59 -10.72 10.10 11.81
N VAL A 60 -11.62 10.44 10.89
CA VAL A 60 -12.73 9.56 10.45
C VAL A 60 -12.19 8.37 9.67
N ARG A 61 -11.29 8.62 8.69
CA ARG A 61 -10.61 7.57 7.94
C ARG A 61 -9.89 6.60 8.86
N ASP A 62 -9.09 7.12 9.79
CA ASP A 62 -8.28 6.29 10.69
C ASP A 62 -9.18 5.46 11.62
N ARG A 63 -10.31 6.01 12.09
CA ARG A 63 -11.30 5.23 12.84
C ARG A 63 -11.93 4.13 11.98
N TRP A 64 -12.31 4.44 10.75
CA TRP A 64 -12.87 3.44 9.83
C TRP A 64 -11.89 2.30 9.54
N VAL A 65 -10.61 2.62 9.30
CA VAL A 65 -9.55 1.62 9.11
C VAL A 65 -9.44 0.68 10.32
N ASN A 66 -9.47 1.24 11.54
CA ASN A 66 -9.44 0.45 12.77
C ASN A 66 -10.66 -0.47 12.89
N ILE A 67 -11.87 0.05 12.67
CA ILE A 67 -13.12 -0.72 12.67
C ILE A 67 -13.03 -1.88 11.67
N ARG A 68 -12.62 -1.62 10.43
CA ARG A 68 -12.49 -2.65 9.39
C ARG A 68 -11.44 -3.70 9.76
N SER A 69 -10.31 -3.29 10.36
CA SER A 69 -9.28 -4.21 10.82
C SER A 69 -9.79 -5.15 11.91
N THR A 70 -10.47 -4.62 12.93
CA THR A 70 -11.10 -5.40 13.99
C THR A 70 -12.17 -6.35 13.44
N PHE A 71 -12.96 -5.91 12.47
CA PHE A 71 -13.93 -6.76 11.79
C PHE A 71 -13.25 -7.95 11.09
N ASN A 72 -12.25 -7.68 10.25
CA ASN A 72 -11.53 -8.72 9.51
C ASN A 72 -10.80 -9.70 10.44
N HIS A 73 -10.36 -9.25 11.62
CA HIS A 73 -9.81 -10.13 12.65
C HIS A 73 -10.89 -11.05 13.23
N ASN A 74 -12.05 -10.51 13.57
CA ASN A 74 -13.18 -11.30 14.07
C ASN A 74 -13.70 -12.29 13.02
N VAL A 75 -13.78 -11.90 11.75
CA VAL A 75 -14.13 -12.79 10.62
C VAL A 75 -13.20 -14.00 10.60
N ARG A 76 -11.88 -13.79 10.61
CA ARG A 76 -10.89 -14.87 10.66
C ARG A 76 -11.06 -15.80 11.86
N ARG A 77 -11.42 -15.26 13.03
CA ARG A 77 -11.69 -16.08 14.24
C ARG A 77 -12.95 -16.92 14.09
N VAL A 78 -14.01 -16.35 13.54
CA VAL A 78 -15.26 -17.05 13.24
C VAL A 78 -14.98 -18.18 12.25
N ASP A 79 -14.29 -17.90 11.15
CA ASP A 79 -14.02 -18.87 10.10
C ASP A 79 -13.15 -20.02 10.63
N LYS A 80 -12.08 -19.71 11.37
CA LYS A 80 -11.26 -20.74 12.05
C LYS A 80 -12.06 -21.58 13.03
N SER A 81 -12.99 -20.98 13.78
CA SER A 81 -13.83 -21.74 14.71
C SER A 81 -14.80 -22.66 13.97
N LYS A 82 -15.33 -22.23 12.81
CA LYS A 82 -16.20 -23.08 11.98
C LYS A 82 -15.45 -24.29 11.44
N GLU A 83 -14.18 -24.14 11.08
CA GLU A 83 -13.34 -25.26 10.61
C GLU A 83 -13.05 -26.29 11.71
N THR A 84 -12.99 -25.86 12.97
CA THR A 84 -12.60 -26.73 14.11
C THR A 84 -13.81 -27.22 14.92
N ALA A 85 -14.98 -26.61 14.75
CA ALA A 85 -16.18 -26.91 15.54
C ALA A 85 -16.83 -28.23 15.11
N ALA A 86 -17.09 -29.11 16.09
CA ALA A 86 -17.87 -30.33 15.87
C ALA A 86 -19.38 -30.06 15.85
N SER A 87 -19.82 -28.97 16.48
CA SER A 87 -21.21 -28.53 16.57
C SER A 87 -21.34 -27.04 16.28
N PRO A 88 -22.45 -26.57 15.68
CA PRO A 88 -22.70 -25.14 15.45
C PRO A 88 -22.72 -24.30 16.74
N ALA A 89 -22.93 -24.92 17.91
CA ALA A 89 -22.88 -24.26 19.20
C ALA A 89 -21.45 -23.87 19.63
N ASP A 90 -20.42 -24.54 19.09
CA ASP A 90 -19.01 -24.30 19.43
C ASP A 90 -18.38 -23.20 18.57
N VAL A 91 -19.12 -22.69 17.58
CA VAL A 91 -18.65 -21.63 16.69
C VAL A 91 -18.52 -20.33 17.46
N TYR A 92 -17.36 -19.70 17.36
CA TYR A 92 -17.08 -18.42 17.99
C TYR A 92 -18.05 -17.34 17.51
N VAL A 93 -18.72 -16.67 18.45
CA VAL A 93 -19.57 -15.51 18.17
C VAL A 93 -18.92 -14.26 18.76
N PRO A 94 -18.48 -13.29 17.93
CA PRO A 94 -17.90 -12.05 18.43
C PRO A 94 -18.92 -11.23 19.23
N CYS A 95 -18.58 -10.87 20.47
CA CYS A 95 -19.41 -10.00 21.33
C CYS A 95 -19.20 -8.50 21.03
N TRP A 96 -18.70 -8.17 19.83
CA TRP A 96 -18.36 -6.79 19.46
C TRP A 96 -19.60 -6.05 18.93
N PRO A 97 -19.96 -4.88 19.48
CA PRO A 97 -21.18 -4.16 19.09
C PRO A 97 -21.35 -3.84 17.61
N LEU A 98 -20.25 -3.67 16.88
CA LEU A 98 -20.27 -3.35 15.45
C LEU A 98 -20.32 -4.60 14.56
N TRP A 99 -20.28 -5.80 15.15
CA TRP A 99 -20.25 -7.06 14.41
C TRP A 99 -21.45 -7.25 13.47
N LYS A 100 -22.68 -7.08 13.99
CA LYS A 100 -23.90 -7.22 13.19
C LYS A 100 -24.01 -6.13 12.10
N PRO A 101 -23.83 -4.83 12.42
CA PRO A 101 -23.86 -3.76 11.41
C PRO A 101 -22.84 -3.91 10.28
N LEU A 102 -21.71 -4.58 10.50
CA LEU A 102 -20.63 -4.72 9.51
C LEU A 102 -20.75 -5.98 8.62
N GLN A 103 -21.80 -6.81 8.77
CA GLN A 103 -21.93 -8.03 7.98
C GLN A 103 -21.96 -7.78 6.45
N PHE A 104 -22.41 -6.61 6.00
CA PHE A 104 -22.40 -6.22 4.58
C PHE A 104 -21.00 -6.25 3.93
N LEU A 105 -19.93 -6.20 4.74
CA LEU A 105 -18.56 -6.30 4.24
C LEU A 105 -18.18 -7.73 3.81
N ARG A 106 -18.87 -8.77 4.31
CA ARG A 106 -18.62 -10.16 3.91
C ARG A 106 -19.04 -10.44 2.48
N ASP A 107 -20.16 -9.87 2.05
CA ASP A 107 -20.78 -10.16 0.74
C ASP A 107 -19.90 -9.77 -0.45
N VAL A 108 -18.99 -8.81 -0.27
CA VAL A 108 -18.02 -8.42 -1.31
C VAL A 108 -16.83 -9.37 -1.41
N SER A 109 -16.48 -10.06 -0.32
CA SER A 109 -15.31 -10.95 -0.31
C SER A 109 -15.56 -12.23 -1.13
N VAL A 110 -16.82 -12.66 -1.24
CA VAL A 110 -17.21 -13.89 -1.97
C VAL A 110 -17.28 -13.66 -3.49
N ARG A 111 -17.63 -12.43 -3.92
CA ARG A 111 -17.83 -12.13 -5.35
C ARG A 111 -16.53 -12.04 -6.17
N GLU A 112 -15.38 -11.75 -5.55
CA GLU A 112 -14.11 -11.69 -6.27
C GLU A 112 -13.49 -13.07 -6.56
N ASP A 113 -13.92 -14.14 -5.85
CA ASP A 113 -13.40 -15.50 -6.06
C ASP A 113 -14.31 -16.37 -6.95
N SER A 114 -15.51 -15.89 -7.29
CA SER A 114 -16.52 -16.61 -8.09
C SER A 114 -16.45 -16.30 -9.59
N GLY A 115 -15.35 -15.71 -10.08
CA GLY A 115 -15.14 -15.35 -11.48
C GLY A 115 -14.74 -16.53 -12.39
N VAL A 116 -15.10 -17.77 -12.03
CA VAL A 116 -15.06 -18.90 -12.97
C VAL A 116 -16.46 -18.99 -13.57
N VAL A 117 -16.61 -18.43 -14.76
CA VAL A 117 -17.78 -18.67 -15.60
C VAL A 117 -17.71 -20.13 -16.04
N THR A 118 -18.28 -21.02 -15.24
CA THR A 118 -18.60 -22.38 -15.67
C THR A 118 -19.72 -22.23 -16.70
N TYR A 119 -19.39 -22.38 -17.97
CA TYR A 119 -20.36 -22.45 -19.04
C TYR A 119 -21.13 -23.76 -18.89
N GLU A 120 -22.38 -23.69 -18.42
CA GLU A 120 -23.26 -24.86 -18.48
C GLU A 120 -23.77 -25.03 -19.91
N PRO A 121 -23.69 -26.25 -20.49
CA PRO A 121 -24.22 -26.51 -21.82
C PRO A 121 -25.75 -26.61 -21.69
N ASN A 122 -26.44 -25.52 -22.03
CA ASN A 122 -27.89 -25.53 -22.14
C ASN A 122 -28.30 -26.28 -23.41
N SER A 123 -29.12 -27.32 -23.24
CA SER A 123 -29.65 -28.16 -24.31
C SER A 123 -30.82 -27.50 -25.05
N GLY A 124 -30.56 -27.13 -26.32
CA GLY A 124 -31.52 -27.00 -27.43
C GLY A 124 -32.11 -25.60 -27.71
N PRO A 125 -32.73 -25.35 -28.89
CA PRO A 125 -32.69 -26.08 -30.17
C PRO A 125 -32.12 -25.26 -31.36
N GLU A 126 -31.52 -26.00 -32.30
CA GLU A 126 -31.47 -25.79 -33.77
C GLU A 126 -31.83 -24.41 -34.34
N VAL A 127 -30.85 -23.63 -34.88
CA VAL A 127 -30.95 -22.86 -36.14
C VAL A 127 -29.56 -22.47 -36.69
N SER A 128 -29.37 -22.72 -37.99
CA SER A 128 -28.46 -22.16 -39.01
C SER A 128 -26.94 -22.20 -38.85
N GLU A 129 -26.35 -23.04 -39.70
CA GLU A 129 -24.97 -23.01 -40.18
C GLU A 129 -24.60 -21.63 -40.78
N MET A 130 -23.49 -21.08 -40.29
CA MET A 130 -22.66 -20.15 -41.05
C MET A 130 -21.20 -20.62 -40.99
N PRO A 131 -20.46 -20.61 -42.11
CA PRO A 131 -19.11 -21.15 -42.16
C PRO A 131 -18.13 -20.14 -41.57
N LEU A 132 -17.59 -20.43 -40.38
CA LEU A 132 -16.47 -19.72 -39.80
C LEU A 132 -15.15 -20.44 -40.13
N LYS A 133 -14.26 -19.62 -40.68
CA LYS A 133 -12.90 -19.86 -41.14
C LYS A 133 -12.07 -20.72 -40.16
N GLN A 134 -11.56 -21.86 -40.65
CA GLN A 134 -10.59 -22.69 -39.95
C GLN A 134 -9.25 -21.93 -39.80
N GLU A 135 -8.82 -21.72 -38.55
CA GLU A 135 -7.41 -21.50 -38.24
C GLU A 135 -6.79 -22.84 -37.81
N ILE A 136 -5.69 -23.16 -38.47
CA ILE A 136 -4.91 -24.39 -38.34
C ILE A 136 -4.27 -24.39 -36.95
N GLN A 137 -4.65 -25.36 -36.11
CA GLN A 137 -3.92 -25.72 -34.90
C GLN A 137 -2.62 -26.43 -35.31
N PHE A 138 -1.48 -25.76 -35.10
CA PHE A 138 -0.19 -26.45 -35.01
C PHE A 138 -0.13 -27.17 -33.66
N GLU A 139 -0.30 -28.49 -33.70
CA GLU A 139 0.03 -29.43 -32.64
C GLU A 139 1.55 -29.57 -32.55
N GLU A 140 2.25 -28.76 -31.75
CA GLU A 140 3.58 -29.16 -31.26
C GLU A 140 4.07 -28.51 -29.95
N ASP A 141 3.27 -27.72 -29.25
CA ASP A 141 3.69 -27.11 -27.95
C ASP A 141 2.84 -27.57 -26.75
N LYS A 142 2.37 -28.83 -26.78
CA LYS A 142 1.55 -29.41 -25.70
C LYS A 142 2.34 -29.79 -24.44
N GLU A 143 3.63 -29.49 -24.35
CA GLU A 143 4.48 -29.92 -23.23
C GLU A 143 5.08 -28.80 -22.36
N LEU A 144 4.78 -27.52 -22.61
CA LEU A 144 5.44 -26.42 -21.87
C LEU A 144 4.52 -25.28 -21.43
N LEU A 145 3.32 -25.57 -20.91
CA LEU A 145 2.58 -24.57 -20.12
C LEU A 145 1.97 -25.20 -18.86
N THR A 146 2.84 -25.49 -17.89
CA THR A 146 2.41 -25.63 -16.49
C THR A 146 1.89 -24.28 -16.00
N ILE A 147 0.57 -24.08 -16.13
CA ILE A 147 -0.15 -22.95 -15.56
C ILE A 147 0.09 -22.96 -14.04
N ARG A 148 0.79 -21.93 -13.56
CA ARG A 148 1.17 -21.77 -12.15
C ARG A 148 -0.08 -21.65 -11.27
N GLN A 149 -0.29 -22.63 -10.40
CA GLN A 149 -1.25 -22.55 -9.30
C GLN A 149 -0.96 -21.31 -8.44
N ARG A 150 -1.95 -20.43 -8.28
CA ARG A 150 -1.95 -19.37 -7.25
C ARG A 150 -1.79 -20.03 -5.88
N GLY A 151 -0.57 -20.01 -5.35
CA GLY A 151 -0.20 -20.71 -4.11
C GLY A 151 1.24 -21.24 -4.14
N GLN A 152 1.83 -21.43 -5.32
CA GLN A 152 3.26 -21.69 -5.43
C GLN A 152 4.04 -20.43 -5.06
N ARG A 153 4.76 -20.54 -3.94
CA ARG A 153 5.67 -19.54 -3.41
C ARG A 153 6.66 -19.22 -4.52
N THR A 154 6.57 -18.02 -5.10
CA THR A 154 7.58 -17.59 -6.06
C THR A 154 8.93 -17.70 -5.38
N ASP A 155 9.85 -18.46 -5.97
CA ASP A 155 11.28 -18.42 -5.67
C ASP A 155 11.90 -17.10 -6.14
N ARG A 156 11.14 -16.01 -5.99
CA ARG A 156 11.69 -14.67 -5.95
C ARG A 156 12.68 -14.72 -4.80
N PRO A 157 13.97 -14.41 -5.01
CA PRO A 157 14.90 -14.31 -3.91
C PRO A 157 14.29 -13.32 -2.94
N ARG A 158 13.70 -13.82 -1.85
CA ARG A 158 13.60 -13.03 -0.63
C ARG A 158 15.06 -12.75 -0.37
N ARG A 159 15.52 -11.53 -0.70
CA ARG A 159 16.60 -10.92 0.05
C ARG A 159 16.11 -10.99 1.49
N LYS A 160 16.41 -12.12 2.15
CA LYS A 160 16.55 -12.18 3.58
C LYS A 160 17.57 -11.08 3.79
N MET A 161 17.12 -9.91 4.25
CA MET A 161 18.05 -9.02 4.91
C MET A 161 18.59 -9.87 6.04
N LYS A 162 19.79 -10.41 5.81
CA LYS A 162 20.60 -10.98 6.87
C LYS A 162 20.69 -9.81 7.84
N PHE A 163 19.98 -9.92 8.95
CA PHE A 163 20.26 -9.12 10.11
C PHE A 163 21.71 -9.46 10.44
N HIS A 164 22.64 -8.63 9.96
CA HIS A 164 24.01 -8.65 10.42
C HIS A 164 23.97 -7.88 11.73
N PRO A 165 24.06 -8.54 12.90
CA PRO A 165 24.47 -7.83 14.09
C PRO A 165 25.90 -7.33 13.81
N ASN A 166 26.17 -6.08 14.16
CA ASN A 166 27.39 -5.31 13.85
C ASN A 166 27.48 -4.70 12.45
N ILE A 167 26.67 -3.65 12.23
CA ILE A 167 26.99 -2.58 11.26
C ILE A 167 27.66 -1.47 12.07
N LYS A 168 28.96 -1.62 12.33
CA LYS A 168 29.81 -0.47 12.68
C LYS A 168 30.92 -0.20 11.66
N ASP A 169 31.21 -1.14 10.75
CA ASP A 169 32.32 -0.99 9.80
C ASP A 169 32.01 -1.49 8.38
N ILE A 170 30.75 -1.44 7.93
CA ILE A 170 30.46 -1.62 6.49
C ILE A 170 30.53 -0.23 5.83
N ASP A 171 31.80 0.14 5.64
CA ASP A 171 32.39 0.97 4.61
C ASP A 171 31.71 2.30 4.30
N CYS A 172 31.93 3.28 5.16
CA CYS A 172 31.98 4.69 4.74
C CYS A 172 32.84 4.86 3.47
N GLN A 173 33.83 3.98 3.27
CA GLN A 173 34.62 3.85 2.05
C GLN A 173 33.76 3.67 0.79
N LYS A 174 32.74 2.82 0.80
CA LYS A 174 31.87 2.59 -0.36
C LYS A 174 31.02 3.82 -0.66
N VAL A 175 30.52 4.47 0.38
CA VAL A 175 29.79 5.73 0.24
C VAL A 175 30.71 6.81 -0.33
N LEU A 176 31.95 6.90 0.14
CA LEU A 176 32.96 7.84 -0.37
C LEU A 176 33.40 7.53 -1.80
N ASP A 177 33.52 6.26 -2.19
CA ASP A 177 33.84 5.85 -3.55
C ASP A 177 32.69 6.18 -4.51
N ASP A 178 31.44 5.94 -4.11
CA ASP A 178 30.25 6.35 -4.87
C ASP A 178 30.18 7.88 -5.01
N LEU A 179 30.54 8.61 -3.94
CA LEU A 179 30.62 10.07 -3.93
C LEU A 179 31.73 10.57 -4.86
N ARG A 180 32.88 9.89 -4.89
CA ARG A 180 34.00 10.17 -5.80
C ARG A 180 33.64 9.92 -7.27
N ILE A 181 32.86 8.88 -7.55
CA ILE A 181 32.33 8.61 -8.89
C ILE A 181 31.35 9.71 -9.31
N ALA A 182 30.47 10.14 -8.39
CA ALA A 182 29.51 11.21 -8.64
C ALA A 182 30.17 12.60 -8.81
N MET A 183 31.30 12.84 -8.14
CA MET A 183 32.03 14.12 -8.18
C MET A 183 33.11 14.19 -9.28
N ARG A 184 33.46 13.09 -9.95
CA ARG A 184 34.43 13.07 -11.05
C ARG A 184 34.19 14.12 -12.16
N PRO A 185 32.93 14.43 -12.55
CA PRO A 185 32.65 15.46 -13.55
C PRO A 185 33.04 16.88 -13.10
N LEU A 186 33.02 17.16 -11.79
CA LEU A 186 33.37 18.49 -11.22
C LEU A 186 34.84 18.87 -11.43
N ILE A 187 35.72 17.86 -11.56
CA ILE A 187 37.18 18.07 -11.66
C ILE A 187 37.62 18.18 -13.12
N THR A 188 36.87 17.58 -14.06
CA THR A 188 37.26 17.49 -15.48
C THR A 188 36.61 18.55 -16.38
N ASN A 189 35.58 19.26 -15.92
CA ASN A 189 34.80 20.21 -16.73
C ASN A 189 35.11 21.69 -16.44
N THR A 190 36.33 22.03 -16.04
CA THR A 190 36.74 23.44 -15.83
C THR A 190 36.78 24.30 -17.10
N ASN A 191 36.42 23.77 -18.28
CA ASN A 191 36.58 24.47 -19.57
C ASN A 191 35.32 24.51 -20.46
N ASN A 192 34.10 24.30 -19.95
CA ASN A 192 32.90 24.53 -20.78
C ASN A 192 31.78 25.26 -20.03
N ASP A 193 31.51 26.47 -20.50
CA ASP A 193 30.59 27.51 -19.99
C ASP A 193 29.08 27.14 -20.04
N ASN A 194 28.69 25.92 -19.66
CA ASN A 194 27.27 25.51 -19.66
C ASN A 194 26.92 24.59 -18.48
N GLU A 195 26.97 25.07 -17.22
CA GLU A 195 26.72 24.21 -16.04
C GLU A 195 25.76 24.74 -14.96
N ASP A 196 24.75 25.55 -15.29
CA ASP A 196 23.77 25.99 -14.27
C ASP A 196 22.59 25.01 -14.01
N GLN A 197 22.55 23.82 -14.61
CA GLN A 197 21.39 22.92 -14.49
C GLN A 197 21.66 21.50 -13.95
N SER A 198 22.90 21.03 -13.85
CA SER A 198 23.17 19.67 -13.37
C SER A 198 23.10 19.50 -11.84
N TYR A 199 23.21 20.59 -11.08
CA TYR A 199 23.43 20.49 -9.62
C TYR A 199 22.23 20.86 -8.74
N TRP A 200 21.11 21.35 -9.31
CA TRP A 200 19.86 21.57 -8.56
C TRP A 200 19.31 20.28 -7.94
N PHE A 201 19.51 19.14 -8.60
CA PHE A 201 19.00 17.85 -8.15
C PHE A 201 19.68 17.37 -6.85
N PHE A 202 20.97 17.67 -6.67
CA PHE A 202 21.73 17.25 -5.49
C PHE A 202 21.26 17.99 -4.22
N GLY A 203 21.16 19.32 -4.29
CA GLY A 203 20.65 20.14 -3.19
C GLY A 203 19.20 19.78 -2.83
N LYS A 204 18.37 19.49 -3.84
CA LYS A 204 17.00 18.99 -3.63
C LYS A 204 16.99 17.64 -2.91
N HIS A 205 17.84 16.70 -3.30
CA HIS A 205 17.89 15.38 -2.67
C HIS A 205 18.35 15.43 -1.20
N ILE A 206 19.36 16.24 -0.90
CA ILE A 206 19.82 16.46 0.49
C ILE A 206 18.69 17.06 1.32
N THR A 207 18.02 18.09 0.80
CA THR A 207 16.92 18.76 1.49
C THR A 207 15.75 17.82 1.74
N GLU A 208 15.38 16.99 0.75
CA GLU A 208 14.34 15.97 0.90
C GLU A 208 14.72 14.94 1.97
N ARG A 209 15.99 14.51 2.03
CA ARG A 209 16.49 13.57 3.03
C ARG A 209 16.47 14.16 4.44
N LEU A 210 16.92 15.39 4.62
CA LEU A 210 16.89 16.07 5.92
C LEU A 210 15.43 16.28 6.40
N ASN A 211 14.52 16.63 5.50
CA ASN A 211 13.09 16.79 5.81
C ASN A 211 12.38 15.49 6.22
N CYS A 212 12.95 14.33 5.88
CA CYS A 212 12.43 13.02 6.28
C CYS A 212 12.95 12.54 7.64
N MET A 213 13.92 13.25 8.24
CA MET A 213 14.53 12.91 9.53
C MET A 213 13.79 13.60 10.69
N ARG A 214 14.05 13.16 11.92
CA ARG A 214 13.65 13.92 13.12
C ARG A 214 14.50 15.18 13.21
N THR A 215 14.00 16.20 13.89
CA THR A 215 14.71 17.49 14.02
C THR A 215 16.12 17.32 14.59
N GLU A 216 16.28 16.49 15.62
CA GLU A 216 17.58 16.21 16.25
C GLU A 216 18.56 15.50 15.31
N ASP A 217 18.07 14.51 14.54
CA ASP A 217 18.88 13.76 13.58
C ASP A 217 19.28 14.64 12.38
N ALA A 218 18.35 15.49 11.90
CA ALA A 218 18.58 16.42 10.81
C ALA A 218 19.62 17.49 11.17
N GLU A 219 19.57 18.03 12.40
CA GLU A 219 20.55 18.99 12.92
C GLU A 219 21.94 18.37 13.11
N CYS A 220 22.00 17.10 13.47
CA CYS A 220 23.26 16.35 13.54
C CYS A 220 23.84 16.16 12.14
N ALA A 221 23.03 15.62 11.21
CA ALA A 221 23.44 15.40 9.83
C ALA A 221 23.83 16.70 9.10
N SER A 222 23.13 17.82 9.36
CA SER A 222 23.48 19.10 8.74
C SER A 222 24.82 19.64 9.23
N ARG A 223 25.15 19.45 10.52
CA ARG A 223 26.45 19.85 11.06
C ARG A 223 27.58 19.02 10.47
N ASP A 224 27.38 17.72 10.32
CA ASP A 224 28.37 16.83 9.71
C ASP A 224 28.61 17.19 8.23
N ILE A 225 27.54 17.49 7.49
CA ILE A 225 27.65 17.94 6.08
C ILE A 225 28.44 19.24 5.99
N LEU A 226 28.15 20.24 6.84
CA LEU A 226 28.87 21.51 6.84
C LEU A 226 30.35 21.33 7.23
N ALA A 227 30.64 20.50 8.23
CA ALA A 227 32.01 20.20 8.64
C ALA A 227 32.82 19.51 7.53
N LEU A 228 32.17 18.68 6.70
CA LEU A 228 32.80 18.05 5.54
C LEU A 228 33.05 19.03 4.39
N LEU A 229 32.15 20.01 4.21
CA LEU A 229 32.32 21.07 3.22
C LEU A 229 33.40 22.07 3.63
N GLU A 230 33.51 22.40 4.91
CA GLU A 230 34.55 23.31 5.44
C GLU A 230 35.95 22.67 5.40
N ASN A 231 36.06 21.36 5.63
CA ASN A 231 37.32 20.62 5.53
C ASN A 231 37.64 20.15 4.11
N TRP A 232 36.91 20.65 3.11
CA TRP A 232 37.14 20.27 1.72
C TRP A 232 38.52 20.77 1.27
N PRO A 233 39.45 19.89 0.87
CA PRO A 233 40.74 20.33 0.36
C PRO A 233 40.51 21.05 -0.95
N THR A 234 40.65 22.37 -0.94
CA THR A 234 40.92 23.15 -2.16
C THR A 234 42.31 22.77 -2.62
N ASN A 235 42.42 21.63 -3.32
CA ASN A 235 43.61 21.35 -4.09
C ASN A 235 43.65 22.39 -5.21
N ASP A 236 44.43 23.45 -4.98
CA ASP A 236 44.98 24.29 -6.01
C ASP A 236 45.74 23.38 -6.99
N THR A 237 45.17 23.15 -8.17
CA THR A 237 45.81 23.06 -9.49
C THR A 237 44.75 22.90 -10.55
#